data_AF-A0A8R7QGT3-F1
#
_entry.id   AF-A0A8R7QGT3-F1
#
_cell.length_a   1.000
_cell.length_b   1.000
_cell.length_c   1.000
_cell.angle_alpha   90.00
_cell.angle_beta   90.00
_cell.angle_gamma   90.00
#
_symmetry.space_group_name_H-M   'P 1'
#
loop_
_entity.id
_entity.type
_entity.pdbx_description
1 polymer ?
#
loop_
_entity_poly.entity_id
_entity_poly.type
_entity_poly.pdbx_seq_one_letter_code
_entity_poly.pdbx_strand_id
1 'polypeptide(L)' 'MPPLPLIRCPECNAGNVLWFVSGTVENLGRHFYKCEWHEFGGCRFWKWENNYIVLQHLLGSSTLARIRVSA' A
#
# COMPACT_ATOMS: atom_id res chain seq x y z
N MET A 1 -7.14 -11.39 -9.02
CA MET A 1 -7.05 -11.42 -7.54
C MET A 1 -5.77 -10.68 -7.16
N PRO A 2 -5.80 -9.77 -6.17
CA PRO A 2 -4.57 -9.09 -5.75
C PRO A 2 -3.58 -10.11 -5.17
N PRO A 3 -2.29 -10.05 -5.53
CA PRO A 3 -1.29 -10.99 -5.04
C PRO A 3 -0.86 -10.71 -3.60
N LEU A 4 -1.20 -9.53 -3.07
CA LEU A 4 -0.79 -9.05 -1.76
C LEU A 4 -1.99 -8.55 -0.96
N PRO A 5 -1.94 -8.58 0.39
CA PRO A 5 -2.98 -8.00 1.23
C PRO A 5 -3.22 -6.52 0.88
N LEU A 6 -4.49 -6.13 0.82
CA LEU A 6 -4.91 -4.75 0.70
C LEU A 6 -5.16 -4.20 2.11
N ILE A 7 -4.54 -3.06 2.43
CA ILE A 7 -4.54 -2.47 3.77
C ILE A 7 -5.36 -1.19 3.80
N ARG A 8 -5.72 -0.76 5.01
CA ARG A 8 -6.17 0.62 5.22
C ARG A 8 -5.05 1.58 4.83
N CYS A 9 -5.41 2.64 4.10
CA CYS A 9 -4.43 3.59 3.57
C CYS A 9 -3.61 4.20 4.72
N PRO A 10 -2.28 3.99 4.75
CA PRO A 10 -1.45 4.46 5.85
C PRO A 10 -1.24 5.98 5.84
N GLU A 11 -1.49 6.66 4.71
CA GLU A 11 -1.33 8.12 4.61
C GLU A 11 -2.56 8.86 5.13
N CYS A 12 -3.78 8.47 4.74
CA CYS A 12 -4.99 9.19 5.15
C CYS A 12 -5.74 8.54 6.30
N ASN A 13 -5.48 7.26 6.60
CA ASN A 13 -6.19 6.45 7.59
C ASN A 13 -7.72 6.55 7.47
N ALA A 14 -8.25 6.81 6.28
CA ALA A 14 -9.68 7.02 6.02
C ALA A 14 -10.18 6.03 4.98
N GLY A 15 -9.45 5.87 3.86
CA GLY A 15 -9.81 4.93 2.81
C GLY A 15 -8.96 3.65 2.78
N ASN A 16 -9.30 2.77 1.86
CA ASN A 16 -8.56 1.55 1.56
C ASN A 16 -7.54 1.75 0.43
N VAL A 17 -6.49 0.91 0.43
CA VAL A 17 -5.59 0.75 -0.71
C VAL A 17 -6.20 -0.28 -1.67
N LEU A 18 -6.23 0.04 -2.96
CA LEU A 18 -6.72 -0.83 -4.03
C LEU A 18 -5.57 -1.24 -4.95
N TRP A 19 -5.69 -2.40 -5.59
CA TRP A 19 -4.74 -2.96 -6.55
C TRP A 19 -5.23 -2.79 -7.99
N PHE A 20 -4.31 -2.42 -8.88
CA PHE A 20 -4.59 -2.16 -10.28
C PHE A 20 -3.49 -2.71 -11.17
N VAL A 21 -3.85 -2.97 -12.43
CA VAL A 21 -2.92 -3.29 -13.51
C VAL A 21 -2.85 -2.07 -14.43
N SER A 22 -1.64 -1.60 -14.73
CA SER A 22 -1.46 -0.45 -15.61
C SER A 22 -1.76 -0.82 -17.06
N GLY A 23 -2.57 0.02 -17.71
CA GLY A 23 -2.89 -0.05 -19.14
C GLY A 23 -2.08 0.91 -20.02
N THR A 24 -1.18 1.72 -19.44
CA THR A 24 -0.37 2.68 -20.22
C THR A 24 0.66 1.95 -21.06
N VAL A 25 0.92 2.39 -22.29
CA VAL A 25 1.88 1.76 -23.22
C VAL A 25 3.25 1.47 -22.57
N GLU A 26 3.81 2.44 -21.86
CA GLU A 26 5.14 2.32 -21.23
C GLU A 26 5.18 1.31 -20.06
N ASN A 27 4.05 1.14 -19.36
CA ASN A 27 3.97 0.35 -18.13
C ASN A 27 2.94 -0.78 -18.24
N LEU A 28 2.69 -1.27 -19.46
CA LEU A 28 1.61 -2.21 -19.72
C LEU A 28 1.79 -3.47 -18.88
N GLY A 29 0.74 -3.85 -18.13
CA GLY A 29 0.76 -5.02 -17.26
C GLY A 29 1.45 -4.82 -15.90
N ARG A 30 2.13 -3.68 -15.66
CA ARG A 30 2.74 -3.42 -14.34
C ARG A 30 1.66 -3.17 -13.28
N HIS A 31 1.82 -3.80 -12.12
CA HIS A 31 0.88 -3.63 -11.01
C HIS A 31 1.21 -2.42 -10.14
N PHE A 32 0.18 -1.72 -9.69
CA PHE A 32 0.30 -0.61 -8.76
C PHE A 32 -0.83 -0.60 -7.73
N TYR A 33 -0.59 0.11 -6.64
CA TYR A 33 -1.47 0.24 -5.50
C TYR A 33 -1.72 1.72 -5.24
N LYS A 34 -2.97 2.12 -5.02
CA LYS A 34 -3.31 3.50 -4.65
C LYS A 34 -4.49 3.58 -3.71
N CYS A 35 -4.63 4.68 -2.98
CA CYS A 35 -5.82 4.92 -2.18
C CYS A 35 -7.06 5.05 -3.07
N GLU A 36 -8.20 4.52 -2.61
CA GLU A 36 -9.49 4.70 -3.30
C GLU A 36 -9.88 6.18 -3.49
N TRP A 37 -9.38 7.08 -2.65
CA TRP A 37 -9.62 8.53 -2.74
C TRP A 37 -8.65 9.27 -3.67
N HIS A 38 -7.74 8.56 -4.36
CA HIS A 38 -6.67 9.17 -5.16
C HIS A 38 -7.17 10.04 -6.33
N GLU A 39 -8.29 9.68 -6.96
CA GLU A 39 -8.82 10.39 -8.14
C GLU A 39 -9.77 11.54 -7.80
N PHE A 40 -10.29 11.61 -6.56
CA PHE A 40 -11.33 12.57 -6.15
C PHE A 40 -10.75 13.80 -5.45
N GLY A 41 -9.54 14.22 -5.81
CA GLY A 41 -8.81 15.30 -5.12
C GLY A 41 -8.32 14.93 -3.71
N GLY A 42 -8.34 13.64 -3.37
CA GLY A 42 -8.00 13.13 -2.05
C GLY A 42 -6.54 12.66 -1.90
N CYS A 43 -6.38 11.64 -1.05
CA CYS A 43 -5.09 11.07 -0.64
C CYS A 43 -4.17 10.71 -1.81
N ARG A 44 -2.88 11.06 -1.71
CA ARG A 44 -1.88 10.86 -2.76
C ARG A 44 -1.12 9.54 -2.67
N PHE A 45 -1.55 8.63 -1.79
CA PHE A 45 -0.92 7.32 -1.65
C PHE A 45 -0.99 6.56 -2.98
N TRP A 46 0.20 6.28 -3.51
CA TRP A 46 0.42 5.50 -4.72
C TRP A 46 1.79 4.82 -4.66
N LYS A 47 1.87 3.54 -5.02
CA LYS A 47 3.12 2.77 -5.09
C LYS A 47 3.07 1.74 -6.22
N TRP A 48 4.18 1.57 -6.94
CA TRP A 48 4.43 0.35 -7.70
C TRP A 48 4.52 -0.87 -6.76
N GLU A 49 4.23 -2.06 -7.27
CA GLU A 49 4.17 -3.30 -6.50
C GLU A 49 5.43 -3.57 -5.66
N ASN A 50 6.63 -3.38 -6.20
CA ASN A 50 7.88 -3.54 -5.46
C ASN A 50 7.97 -2.63 -4.22
N ASN A 51 7.55 -1.38 -4.35
CA ASN A 51 7.53 -0.43 -3.23
C ASN A 51 6.40 -0.75 -2.24
N TYR A 52 5.29 -1.32 -2.71
CA TYR A 52 4.21 -1.75 -1.85
C TYR A 52 4.58 -2.98 -1.02
N ILE A 53 5.34 -3.93 -1.58
CA ILE A 53 5.92 -5.06 -0.85
C ILE A 53 6.80 -4.56 0.30
N VAL A 54 7.74 -3.65 0.00
CA VAL A 54 8.62 -3.05 1.02
C VAL A 54 7.80 -2.38 2.12
N LEU A 55 6.78 -1.59 1.75
CA LEU A 55 5.89 -0.96 2.71
C LEU A 55 5.19 -1.99 3.61
N GLN A 56 4.67 -3.08 3.05
CA GLN A 56 4.02 -4.12 3.85
C GLN A 56 4.99 -4.81 4.82
N HIS A 57 6.23 -5.05 4.42
CA HIS A 57 7.25 -5.57 5.33
C HIS A 57 7.52 -4.58 6.48
N LEU A 58 7.62 -3.28 6.19
CA LEU A 58 7.84 -2.26 7.22
C LEU A 58 6.65 -2.16 8.19
N LEU A 59 5.42 -2.19 7.68
CA LEU A 59 4.21 -2.15 8.51
C LEU A 59 4.02 -3.45 9.31
N GLY A 60 4.36 -4.60 8.75
CA GLY A 60 4.28 -5.90 9.43
C GLY A 60 5.39 -6.12 10.48
N SER A 61 6.56 -5.52 10.26
CA SER A 61 7.69 -5.56 11.19
C SER A 61 7.41 -4.88 12.53
N SER A 62 6.37 -4.03 12.61
CA SER A 62 5.86 -3.44 13.85
C SER A 62 5.49 -4.47 14.94
N THR A 63 5.28 -5.74 14.57
CA THR A 63 4.96 -6.81 15.53
C THR A 63 6.17 -7.24 16.38
N LEU A 64 7.40 -6.90 15.98
CA LEU A 64 8.61 -7.12 16.78
C LEU A 64 8.89 -5.99 17.79
N ALA A 65 8.15 -4.88 17.74
CA ALA A 65 8.30 -3.75 18.68
C ALA A 65 7.44 -3.89 19.96
N ARG A 66 7.03 -5.11 20.33
CA ARG A 66 6.34 -5.42 21.61
C ARG A 66 7.16 -6.33 22.53
N ILE A 67 8.49 -6.27 22.47
CA ILE A 67 9.27 -6.64 23.64
C ILE A 67 9.02 -5.57 24.69
N ARG A 68 8.07 -5.83 25.61
CA ARG A 68 7.98 -5.12 26.87
C ARG A 68 9.32 -5.38 27.58
N VAL A 69 10.21 -4.40 27.55
CA VAL A 69 11.27 -4.33 28.56
C VAL A 69 10.57 -3.84 29.82
N SER A 70 10.07 -4.77 30.62
CA SER A 70 9.68 -4.47 31.99
C SER A 70 10.97 -4.36 32.80
N ALA A 71 11.23 -3.16 33.32
CA ALA A 71 12.22 -2.92 34.36
C ALA A 71 11.79 -3.54 35.69
#